data_AF-A0A550H9L1-F1
#
_entry.id   AF-A0A550H9L1-F1
#
_cell.length_a   1.000
_cell.length_b   1.000
_cell.length_c   1.000
_cell.angle_alpha   90.00
_cell.angle_beta   90.00
_cell.angle_gamma   90.00
#
_symmetry.space_group_name_H-M   'P 1'
#
loop_
_entity.id
_entity.type
_entity.pdbx_description
1 polymer ?
#
loop_
_entity_poly.entity_id
_entity_poly.type
_entity_poly.pdbx_seq_one_letter_code
_entity_poly.pdbx_strand_id
1 'polypeptide(L)' 'MNNTHQDTETQVNLTFWQKIRLYLLGITPTKRRKLPGWRGELQFYAFKCPTHGIVEDYPHGYGQTLRCRECVKQ' A
#
# COMPACT_ATOMS: atom_id res chain seq x y z
N MET A 1 -3.03 8.55 -25.76
CA MET A 1 -3.81 7.80 -24.74
C MET A 1 -3.06 7.94 -23.45
N ASN A 2 -3.42 8.95 -22.66
CA ASN A 2 -2.63 9.41 -21.53
C ASN A 2 -3.18 8.70 -20.30
N ASN A 3 -2.60 7.54 -19.96
CA ASN A 3 -2.94 6.79 -18.75
C ASN A 3 -2.37 7.54 -17.52
N THR A 4 -3.05 8.59 -17.09
CA THR A 4 -2.83 9.27 -15.82
C THR A 4 -3.33 8.40 -14.67
N HIS A 5 -2.61 7.33 -14.35
CA HIS A 5 -2.80 6.59 -13.10
C HIS A 5 -1.92 7.18 -12.00
N GLN A 6 -2.37 8.34 -11.53
CA GLN A 6 -2.13 8.94 -10.21
C GLN A 6 -0.83 8.47 -9.53
N ASP A 7 0.22 9.20 -9.83
CA ASP A 7 1.40 9.39 -8.98
C ASP A 7 0.98 10.19 -7.74
N THR A 8 0.20 9.56 -6.87
CA THR A 8 0.07 10.07 -5.51
C THR A 8 1.26 9.48 -4.77
N GLU A 9 2.30 10.28 -4.57
CA GLU A 9 3.23 10.10 -3.46
C GLU A 9 2.41 10.13 -2.16
N THR A 10 1.68 9.05 -1.86
CA THR A 10 0.92 8.94 -0.62
C THR A 10 1.92 8.71 0.48
N GLN A 11 2.38 9.81 1.07
CA GLN A 11 2.97 9.81 2.38
C GLN A 11 2.07 8.99 3.30
N VAL A 12 2.57 7.83 3.73
CA VAL A 12 1.82 6.88 4.53
C VAL A 12 1.66 7.47 5.93
N ASN A 13 0.54 8.15 6.17
CA ASN A 13 0.27 8.75 7.48
C ASN A 13 -0.25 7.67 8.43
N LEU A 14 0.62 7.21 9.33
CA LEU A 14 0.33 6.16 10.31
C LEU A 14 0.04 6.77 11.67
N THR A 15 -1.05 6.31 12.29
CA THR A 15 -1.31 6.54 13.71
C THR A 15 -0.25 5.87 14.59
N PHE A 16 -0.14 6.29 15.84
CA PHE A 16 0.83 5.71 16.79
C PHE A 16 0.68 4.18 16.91
N TRP A 17 -0.56 3.69 17.03
CA TRP A 17 -0.85 2.25 17.07
C TRP A 17 -0.47 1.51 15.78
N GLN A 18 -0.66 2.14 14.62
CA GLN A 18 -0.22 1.56 13.35
C GLN A 18 1.30 1.49 13.25
N LYS A 19 2.03 2.50 13.75
CA LYS A 19 3.50 2.48 13.82
C LYS A 19 4.01 1.35 14.71
N ILE A 20 3.40 1.15 15.88
CA ILE A 20 3.73 0.03 16.77
C ILE A 20 3.51 -1.31 16.09
N ARG A 21 2.32 -1.52 15.49
CA ARG A 21 2.02 -2.75 14.73
C ARG A 21 3.02 -2.99 13.60
N LEU A 22 3.33 -1.96 12.83
CA LEU A 22 4.30 -2.04 11.74
C LEU A 22 5.71 -2.37 12.24
N TYR A 23 6.10 -1.83 13.40
CA TYR A 23 7.39 -2.15 14.01
C TYR A 23 7.48 -3.63 14.42
N LEU A 24 6.43 -4.17 15.05
CA LEU A 24 6.40 -5.54 15.57
C LEU A 24 6.14 -6.61 14.51
N LEU A 25 5.24 -6.35 13.56
CA LEU A 25 4.75 -7.34 12.60
C LEU A 25 5.28 -7.12 11.17
N GLY A 26 5.96 -6.00 10.91
CA GLY A 26 6.40 -5.63 9.57
C GLY A 26 5.27 -5.17 8.63
N ILE A 27 4.02 -5.19 9.09
CA ILE A 27 2.82 -4.83 8.34
C ILE A 27 1.74 -4.23 9.26
N THR A 28 0.92 -3.32 8.75
CA THR A 28 -0.26 -2.80 9.46
C THR A 28 -1.36 -2.38 8.49
N PRO A 29 -2.65 -2.66 8.77
CA PRO A 29 -3.74 -2.18 7.92
C PRO A 29 -3.87 -0.66 8.00
N THR A 30 -4.12 -0.02 6.87
CA THR A 30 -4.36 1.42 6.74
C THR A 30 -5.82 1.68 6.33
N LYS A 31 -6.08 2.70 5.50
CA LYS A 31 -7.43 3.07 5.09
C LYS A 31 -7.94 2.14 4.00
N ARG A 32 -9.25 1.83 4.05
CA ARG A 32 -9.95 1.27 2.90
C ARG A 32 -10.16 2.38 1.86
N ARG A 33 -9.96 2.06 0.58
CA ARG A 33 -10.16 3.00 -0.53
C ARG A 33 -10.88 2.32 -1.68
N LYS A 34 -11.80 3.04 -2.33
CA LYS A 34 -12.39 2.62 -3.59
C LYS A 34 -11.53 3.16 -4.74
N LEU A 35 -11.05 2.27 -5.60
CA LEU A 35 -10.29 2.65 -6.78
C LEU A 35 -11.24 2.91 -7.98
N PRO A 36 -10.87 3.80 -8.91
CA PRO A 36 -11.65 4.02 -10.13
C PRO A 36 -11.87 2.71 -10.90
N GLY A 37 -13.10 2.44 -11.30
CA GLY A 37 -13.48 1.21 -12.02
C GLY A 37 -13.71 -0.02 -11.13
N TRP A 38 -13.45 0.05 -9.82
CA TRP A 38 -13.70 -1.05 -8.90
C TRP A 38 -15.11 -0.98 -8.31
N ARG A 39 -15.77 -2.14 -8.20
CA ARG A 39 -17.13 -2.23 -7.61
C ARG A 39 -17.12 -1.99 -6.09
N GLY A 40 -16.09 -2.46 -5.39
CA GLY A 40 -15.97 -2.38 -3.93
C GLY A 40 -14.75 -1.59 -3.43
N GLU A 41 -14.62 -1.51 -2.11
CA GLU A 41 -13.45 -0.95 -1.44
C GLU A 41 -12.34 -2.00 -1.27
N LEU A 42 -11.10 -1.54 -1.32
CA LEU A 42 -9.91 -2.35 -1.06
C LEU A 42 -9.28 -1.94 0.26
N GLN A 43 -8.86 -2.93 1.05
CA GLN A 43 -8.05 -2.71 2.25
C GLN A 43 -6.59 -2.54 1.85
N PHE A 44 -6.00 -1.40 2.24
CA PHE A 44 -4.58 -1.15 2.06
C PHE A 44 -3.79 -1.51 3.32
N TYR A 45 -2.50 -1.76 3.14
CA TYR A 45 -1.56 -2.13 4.18
C TYR A 45 -0.27 -1.35 3.98
N ALA A 46 0.24 -0.77 5.07
CA ALA A 46 1.59 -0.27 5.12
C ALA A 46 2.54 -1.38 5.53
N PHE A 47 3.68 -1.48 4.86
CA PHE A 47 4.71 -2.49 5.14
C PHE A 47 6.10 -1.93 4.84
N LYS A 48 7.14 -2.60 5.36
CA LYS A 48 8.53 -2.21 5.11
C LYS A 48 9.05 -2.84 3.81
N CYS A 49 9.38 -2.01 2.83
CA CYS A 49 10.25 -2.34 1.72
C CYS A 49 11.72 -2.20 2.15
N PRO A 50 12.58 -3.22 1.92
CA PRO A 50 14.02 -3.12 2.22
C PRO A 50 14.73 -1.98 1.50
N THR A 51 14.25 -1.59 0.31
CA THR A 51 14.90 -0.58 -0.55
C THR A 51 14.26 0.80 -0.40
N HIS A 52 12.93 0.88 -0.25
CA HIS A 52 12.19 2.14 -0.33
C HIS A 52 11.54 2.57 1.00
N GLY A 53 11.84 1.87 2.10
CA GLY A 53 11.30 2.21 3.42
C GLY A 53 9.83 1.81 3.58
N ILE A 54 9.02 2.64 4.24
CA ILE A 54 7.61 2.33 4.48
C ILE A 54 6.79 2.68 3.23
N VAL A 55 6.15 1.67 2.65
CA VAL A 55 5.29 1.81 1.48
C VAL A 55 3.91 1.25 1.77
N GLU A 56 2.95 1.53 0.91
CA GLU A 56 1.56 1.08 1.06
C GLU A 56 1.06 0.42 -0.21
N ASP A 57 0.33 -0.69 -0.06
CA ASP A 57 -0.26 -1.43 -1.16
C ASP A 57 -1.53 -2.18 -0.71
N TYR A 58 -2.29 -2.75 -1.64
CA TYR A 58 -3.37 -3.69 -1.36
C TYR A 58 -3.01 -5.09 -1.88
N PRO A 59 -3.55 -6.19 -1.32
CA PRO A 59 -3.22 -7.54 -1.76
C PRO A 59 -3.62 -7.80 -3.23
N HIS A 60 -2.67 -8.25 -4.03
CA HIS A 60 -2.87 -8.52 -5.46
C HIS A 60 -3.06 -10.01 -5.77
N GLY A 61 -3.95 -10.29 -6.71
CA GLY A 61 -4.15 -11.61 -7.31
C GLY A 61 -4.61 -12.69 -6.34
N TYR A 62 -4.58 -13.94 -6.80
CA TYR A 62 -5.00 -15.09 -5.99
C TYR A 62 -4.12 -15.28 -4.74
N GLY A 63 -2.82 -15.00 -4.86
CA GLY A 63 -1.85 -15.14 -3.78
C GLY A 63 -1.88 -14.02 -2.73
N GLN A 64 -2.77 -13.03 -2.85
CA GLN A 64 -2.94 -11.93 -1.87
C GLN A 64 -1.62 -11.26 -1.49
N THR A 65 -0.78 -11.00 -2.50
CA THR A 65 0.60 -10.54 -2.29
C THR A 65 0.68 -9.02 -2.30
N LEU A 66 1.39 -8.44 -1.34
CA LEU A 66 1.76 -7.03 -1.35
C LEU A 66 3.05 -6.83 -2.14
N ARG A 67 3.10 -5.77 -2.94
CA ARG A 67 4.24 -5.45 -3.81
C ARG A 67 4.62 -3.98 -3.64
N CYS A 68 5.91 -3.72 -3.45
CA CYS A 68 6.38 -2.35 -3.46
C CYS A 68 6.28 -1.81 -4.90
N ARG A 69 5.42 -0.81 -5.15
CA ARG A 69 5.24 -0.20 -6.48
C ARG A 69 6.56 0.31 -7.06
N GLU A 70 7.44 0.85 -6.22
CA GLU A 70 8.74 1.37 -6.62
C GLU A 70 9.76 0.27 -6.97
N CYS A 71 9.60 -0.95 -6.45
CA CYS A 71 10.37 -2.11 -6.93
C CYS A 71 9.87 -2.62 -8.28
N VAL A 72 8.55 -2.53 -8.53
CA VAL A 72 7.93 -3.08 -9.76
C VAL A 72 8.10 -2.16 -10.97
N LYS A 73 8.31 -0.86 -10.76
CA LYS A 73 8.57 0.11 -11.84
C LYS A 73 9.97 0.00 -12.47
N GLN A 74 10.91 -0.66 -11.79
CA GLN A 74 12.31 -0.85 -12.24
C GLN A 74 12.40 -2.05 -13.18
#